data_AF-A0A831LI03-F1
#
_entry.id   AF-A0A831LI03-F1
#
_cell.length_a   1.000
_cell.length_b   1.000
_cell.length_c   1.000
_cell.angle_alpha   90.00
_cell.angle_beta   90.00
_cell.angle_gamma   90.00
#
_symmetry.space_group_name_H-M   'P 1'
#
loop_
_entity.id
_entity.type
_entity.pdbx_description
1 polymer ?
#
loop_
_entity_poly.entity_id
_entity_poly.type
_entity_poly.pdbx_seq_one_letter_code
_entity_poly.pdbx_strand_id
1 'polypeptide(L)'
;MTPAAVIKYQRRRAVVGPWALSGNHGRSFDGVVVIPALAEEQSLPETLKSLGDNPARWRDKFLVVVVVNNRCDAPQPWREQNRHTLTLLEETGGSGFGLNLAWVDASSAGFELPDGEGVGLARKIGFDLAMQRLDWRGDPLCASLDADTLTDGNYFEALKAHFCRCTSAGAVVPFRHRRGATLELDEAITHYELYLRHYVLGLELARSPYAYHTIGSALACRALA
;
A
#
# COMPACT_ATOMS: atom_id res chain seq x y z
N MET A 1 -14.50 5.40 19.16
CA MET A 1 -15.22 4.12 19.33
C MET A 1 -15.31 3.48 17.96
N THR A 2 -14.95 2.21 17.81
CA THR A 2 -14.98 1.54 16.49
C THR A 2 -16.43 1.35 16.02
N PRO A 3 -16.78 1.67 14.76
CA PRO A 3 -18.16 1.56 14.28
C PRO A 3 -18.65 0.10 14.28
N ALA A 4 -19.95 -0.10 14.51
CA ALA A 4 -20.55 -1.43 14.53
C ALA A 4 -20.39 -2.18 13.20
N ALA A 5 -20.41 -1.46 12.07
CA ALA A 5 -20.16 -2.03 10.74
C ALA A 5 -18.76 -2.63 10.63
N VAL A 6 -17.75 -1.94 11.16
CA VAL A 6 -16.35 -2.39 11.18
C VAL A 6 -16.19 -3.62 12.07
N ILE A 7 -16.79 -3.61 13.27
CA ILE A 7 -16.78 -4.78 14.16
C ILE A 7 -17.44 -6.00 13.48
N LYS A 8 -18.57 -5.78 12.78
CA LYS A 8 -19.26 -6.83 12.03
C LYS A 8 -18.39 -7.36 10.88
N TYR A 9 -17.70 -6.49 10.16
CA TYR A 9 -16.75 -6.85 9.11
C TYR A 9 -15.59 -7.69 9.69
N GLN A 10 -14.93 -7.21 10.74
CA GLN A 10 -13.81 -7.91 11.37
C GLN A 10 -14.18 -9.33 11.83
N ARG A 11 -15.39 -9.52 12.37
CA ARG A 11 -15.85 -10.86 12.77
C ARG A 11 -16.14 -11.80 11.59
N ARG A 12 -16.56 -11.28 10.44
CA ARG A 12 -17.12 -12.10 9.34
C ARG A 12 -16.22 -12.22 8.12
N ARG A 13 -15.35 -11.25 7.89
CA ARG A 13 -14.66 -11.04 6.61
C ARG A 13 -13.17 -10.78 6.76
N ALA A 14 -12.72 -10.29 7.93
CA ALA A 14 -11.29 -10.09 8.14
C ALA A 14 -10.54 -11.40 7.94
N VAL A 15 -9.31 -11.28 7.47
CA VAL A 15 -8.41 -12.39 7.30
C VAL A 15 -8.24 -13.12 8.63
N VAL A 16 -8.22 -14.45 8.56
CA VAL A 16 -7.90 -15.34 9.67
C VAL A 16 -6.64 -16.09 9.25
N GLY A 17 -5.59 -15.96 10.04
CA GLY A 17 -4.29 -16.56 9.73
C GLY A 17 -3.26 -16.26 10.80
N PRO A 18 -2.01 -16.70 10.61
CA PRO A 18 -0.94 -16.55 11.58
C PRO A 18 -0.37 -15.12 11.63
N TRP A 19 -0.77 -14.26 10.69
CA TRP A 19 -0.23 -12.91 10.51
C TRP A 19 -0.53 -11.96 11.67
N ALA A 20 0.48 -11.18 12.06
CA ALA A 20 0.39 -10.14 13.08
C ALA A 20 1.21 -8.91 12.69
N LEU A 21 0.87 -7.76 13.28
CA LEU A 21 1.63 -6.52 13.10
C LEU A 21 2.79 -6.43 14.11
N SER A 22 4.00 -6.32 13.58
CA SER A 22 5.23 -5.99 14.30
C SER A 22 5.59 -4.50 14.13
N GLY A 23 6.55 -4.00 14.91
CA GLY A 23 7.03 -2.61 14.81
C GLY A 23 6.25 -1.61 15.66
N ASN A 24 5.77 -0.53 15.04
CA ASN A 24 5.05 0.54 15.74
C ASN A 24 3.81 -0.03 16.45
N HIS A 25 3.55 0.37 17.69
CA HIS A 25 2.36 -0.03 18.48
C HIS A 25 1.38 1.11 18.73
N GLY A 26 1.59 2.25 18.05
CA GLY A 26 0.72 3.41 18.08
C GLY A 26 -0.71 3.09 17.64
N ARG A 27 -1.62 4.00 17.98
CA ARG A 27 -3.04 3.90 17.70
C ARG A 27 -3.58 5.29 17.36
N SER A 28 -4.82 5.32 16.91
CA SER A 28 -5.54 6.53 16.54
C SER A 28 -4.92 7.26 15.34
N PHE A 29 -4.56 6.50 14.30
CA PHE A 29 -4.11 7.06 13.03
C PHE A 29 -5.28 7.51 12.16
N ASP A 30 -5.10 8.63 11.45
CA ASP A 30 -6.04 9.14 10.44
C ASP A 30 -6.11 8.26 9.18
N GLY A 31 -5.19 7.32 9.04
CA GLY A 31 -5.21 6.37 7.94
C GLY A 31 -4.05 5.39 7.97
N VAL A 32 -4.08 4.45 7.04
CA VAL A 32 -3.03 3.46 6.81
C VAL A 32 -2.62 3.45 5.34
N VAL A 33 -1.34 3.26 5.10
CA VAL A 33 -0.75 2.97 3.79
C VAL A 33 -0.17 1.56 3.83
N VAL A 34 -0.71 0.64 3.03
CA VAL A 34 -0.26 -0.76 2.96
C VAL A 34 0.61 -0.99 1.73
N ILE A 35 1.80 -1.53 1.93
CA ILE A 35 2.78 -1.82 0.90
C ILE A 35 3.02 -3.33 0.86
N PRO A 36 2.40 -4.10 -0.06
CA PRO A 36 2.79 -5.47 -0.29
C PRO A 36 4.18 -5.52 -0.93
N ALA A 37 5.05 -6.40 -0.44
CA ALA A 37 6.44 -6.50 -0.90
C ALA A 37 6.83 -7.98 -1.12
N LEU A 38 7.27 -8.32 -2.33
CA LEU A 38 7.75 -9.65 -2.70
C LEU A 38 9.07 -9.51 -3.46
N ALA A 39 10.20 -9.85 -2.83
CA ALA A 39 11.54 -9.73 -3.40
C ALA A 39 11.86 -8.29 -3.87
N GLU A 40 11.60 -7.32 -2.99
CA GLU A 40 11.73 -5.88 -3.26
C GLU A 40 12.80 -5.23 -2.36
N GLU A 41 13.85 -6.01 -2.02
CA GLU A 41 14.91 -5.60 -1.09
C GLU A 41 15.58 -4.27 -1.51
N GLN A 42 15.71 -4.03 -2.82
CA GLN A 42 16.37 -2.85 -3.37
C GLN A 42 15.45 -1.64 -3.47
N SER A 43 14.18 -1.84 -3.79
CA SER A 43 13.24 -0.77 -4.13
C SER A 43 12.48 -0.24 -2.90
N LEU A 44 12.14 -1.13 -1.96
CA LEU A 44 11.36 -0.80 -0.76
C LEU A 44 12.00 0.31 0.10
N PRO A 45 13.33 0.33 0.37
CA PRO A 45 13.93 1.40 1.14
C PRO A 45 13.77 2.78 0.50
N GLU A 46 13.80 2.86 -0.84
CA GLU A 46 13.58 4.12 -1.56
C GLU A 46 12.12 4.58 -1.42
N THR A 47 11.17 3.65 -1.54
CA THR A 47 9.74 3.91 -1.33
C THR A 47 9.47 4.42 0.08
N LEU A 48 9.97 3.71 1.11
CA LEU A 48 9.82 4.12 2.51
C LEU A 48 10.47 5.47 2.78
N LYS A 49 11.65 5.74 2.21
CA LYS A 49 12.29 7.04 2.31
C LYS A 49 11.45 8.15 1.68
N SER A 50 10.89 7.93 0.49
CA SER A 50 10.05 8.95 -0.18
C SER A 50 8.79 9.29 0.61
N LEU A 51 8.19 8.29 1.27
CA LEU A 51 7.09 8.52 2.22
C LEU A 51 7.60 9.27 3.46
N GLY A 52 8.77 8.90 3.97
CA GLY A 52 9.44 9.55 5.10
C GLY A 52 9.75 11.03 4.87
N ASP A 53 10.06 11.41 3.63
CA ASP A 53 10.39 12.78 3.23
C ASP A 53 9.16 13.71 3.17
N ASN A 54 7.94 13.19 3.32
CA ASN A 54 6.74 14.01 3.46
C ASN A 54 6.74 14.80 4.79
N PRO A 55 6.09 15.98 4.87
CA PRO A 55 6.05 16.77 6.09
C PRO A 55 5.48 16.02 7.31
N ALA A 56 6.17 16.08 8.44
CA ALA A 56 5.82 15.40 9.70
C ALA A 56 4.34 15.59 10.09
N ARG A 57 3.80 16.81 9.98
CA ARG A 57 2.40 17.15 10.28
C ARG A 57 1.35 16.29 9.54
N TRP A 58 1.75 15.67 8.42
CA TRP A 58 0.91 14.78 7.62
C TRP A 58 1.29 13.31 7.82
N ARG A 59 2.56 12.94 7.62
CA ARG A 59 3.00 11.54 7.71
C ARG A 59 2.80 10.93 9.11
N ASP A 60 2.91 11.72 10.18
CA ASP A 60 2.81 11.23 11.56
C ASP A 60 1.37 10.82 11.91
N LYS A 61 0.39 11.23 11.10
CA LYS A 61 -1.03 10.85 11.24
C LYS A 61 -1.35 9.51 10.57
N PHE A 62 -0.43 8.96 9.78
CA PHE A 62 -0.64 7.70 9.07
C PHE A 62 0.23 6.59 9.63
N LEU A 63 -0.30 5.37 9.60
CA LEU A 63 0.47 4.15 9.78
C LEU A 63 0.93 3.64 8.40
N VAL A 64 2.20 3.29 8.27
CA VAL A 64 2.71 2.57 7.08
C VAL A 64 2.91 1.11 7.46
N VAL A 65 2.28 0.21 6.71
CA VAL A 65 2.35 -1.24 6.94
C VAL A 65 2.99 -1.91 5.73
N VAL A 66 4.16 -2.50 5.92
CA VAL A 66 4.79 -3.35 4.90
C VAL A 66 4.35 -4.80 5.12
N VAL A 67 3.78 -5.44 4.09
CA VAL A 67 3.43 -6.85 4.14
C VAL A 67 4.45 -7.61 3.29
N VAL A 68 5.46 -8.19 3.93
CA VAL A 68 6.49 -8.98 3.24
C VAL A 68 5.90 -10.35 2.96
N ASN A 69 5.63 -10.64 1.70
CA ASN A 69 4.82 -11.78 1.31
C ASN A 69 5.49 -12.70 0.30
N ASN A 70 5.21 -13.99 0.39
CA ASN A 70 5.39 -14.94 -0.70
C ASN A 70 4.40 -16.09 -0.59
N ARG A 71 4.19 -16.81 -1.70
CA ARG A 71 3.53 -18.11 -1.70
C ARG A 71 4.52 -19.21 -1.32
N CYS A 72 4.04 -20.41 -0.99
CA CYS A 72 4.92 -21.54 -0.68
C CYS A 72 5.78 -22.00 -1.87
N ASP A 73 5.37 -21.71 -3.11
CA ASP A 73 6.11 -22.04 -4.34
C ASP A 73 7.14 -20.97 -4.75
N ALA A 74 7.33 -19.93 -3.93
CA ALA A 74 8.23 -18.84 -4.28
C ALA A 74 9.70 -19.32 -4.41
N PRO A 75 10.42 -18.89 -5.45
CA PRO A 75 11.83 -19.23 -5.64
C PRO A 75 12.69 -18.87 -4.42
N GLN A 76 13.71 -19.70 -4.15
CA GLN A 76 14.66 -19.45 -3.04
C GLN A 76 15.27 -18.04 -3.05
N PRO A 77 15.68 -17.46 -4.20
CA PRO A 77 16.18 -16.08 -4.23
C PRO A 77 15.18 -15.03 -3.71
N TRP A 78 13.87 -15.23 -3.94
CA TRP A 78 12.85 -14.30 -3.48
C TRP A 78 12.61 -14.41 -1.99
N ARG A 79 12.61 -15.63 -1.46
CA ARG A 79 12.49 -15.88 -0.01
C ARG A 79 13.68 -15.29 0.75
N GLU A 80 14.87 -15.36 0.16
CA GLU A 80 16.07 -14.77 0.74
C GLU A 80 16.00 -13.24 0.79
N GLN A 81 15.58 -12.58 -0.30
CA GLN A 81 15.36 -11.14 -0.30
C GLN A 81 14.29 -10.70 0.70
N ASN A 82 13.20 -11.49 0.83
CA ASN A 82 12.18 -11.23 1.84
C ASN A 82 12.74 -11.35 3.27
N ARG A 83 13.61 -12.33 3.53
CA ARG A 83 14.29 -12.48 4.82
C ARG A 83 15.16 -11.26 5.14
N HIS A 84 15.96 -10.79 4.19
CA HIS A 84 16.73 -9.55 4.36
C HIS A 84 15.83 -8.33 4.60
N THR A 85 14.71 -8.26 3.88
CA THR A 85 13.73 -7.19 4.05
C THR A 85 13.14 -7.19 5.46
N LEU A 86 12.77 -8.36 6.01
CA LEU A 86 12.28 -8.49 7.38
C LEU A 86 13.35 -8.05 8.40
N THR A 87 14.59 -8.50 8.24
CA THR A 87 15.72 -8.07 9.09
C THR A 87 15.89 -6.56 9.06
N LEU A 88 15.87 -5.95 7.87
CA LEU A 88 15.97 -4.49 7.72
C LEU A 88 14.85 -3.77 8.48
N LEU A 89 13.60 -4.23 8.37
CA LEU A 89 12.45 -3.63 9.06
C LEU A 89 12.59 -3.76 10.58
N GLU A 90 13.06 -4.90 11.07
CA GLU A 90 13.34 -5.13 12.50
C GLU A 90 14.44 -4.20 13.03
N GLU A 91 15.55 -4.08 12.31
CA GLU A 91 16.68 -3.21 12.68
C GLU A 91 16.32 -1.73 12.64
N THR A 92 15.53 -1.31 11.64
CA THR A 92 15.11 0.09 11.51
C THR A 92 14.03 0.45 12.54
N GLY A 93 13.24 -0.53 12.97
CA GLY A 93 12.24 -0.39 14.03
C GLY A 93 10.99 0.42 13.63
N GLY A 94 10.07 0.57 14.59
CA GLY A 94 8.75 1.16 14.35
C GLY A 94 8.72 2.68 14.08
N SER A 95 9.86 3.35 14.20
CA SER A 95 10.06 4.77 13.84
C SER A 95 11.01 4.92 12.64
N GLY A 96 11.31 3.81 11.96
CA GLY A 96 12.20 3.77 10.82
C GLY A 96 11.76 4.68 9.68
N PHE A 97 12.73 5.24 8.95
CA PHE A 97 12.49 6.20 7.86
C PHE A 97 11.69 7.44 8.29
N GLY A 98 11.58 7.72 9.60
CA GLY A 98 10.74 8.79 10.14
C GLY A 98 9.24 8.53 10.03
N LEU A 99 8.82 7.28 9.80
CA LEU A 99 7.43 6.88 9.67
C LEU A 99 6.91 6.21 10.94
N ASN A 100 5.58 6.19 11.11
CA ASN A 100 4.96 5.16 11.95
C ASN A 100 4.96 3.85 11.19
N LEU A 101 6.04 3.06 11.34
CA LEU A 101 6.28 1.89 10.52
C LEU A 101 5.88 0.61 11.25
N ALA A 102 5.06 -0.20 10.62
CA ALA A 102 4.75 -1.55 11.05
C ALA A 102 4.94 -2.53 9.88
N TRP A 103 5.06 -3.81 10.19
CA TRP A 103 5.18 -4.83 9.17
C TRP A 103 4.50 -6.13 9.56
N VAL A 104 4.27 -6.96 8.54
CA VAL A 104 3.70 -8.29 8.66
C VAL A 104 4.64 -9.25 7.94
N ASP A 105 5.06 -10.29 8.65
CA ASP A 105 5.69 -11.46 8.02
C ASP A 105 4.60 -12.37 7.46
N ALA A 106 4.48 -12.37 6.13
CA ALA A 106 3.65 -13.29 5.35
C ALA A 106 4.53 -14.13 4.40
N SER A 107 5.75 -14.44 4.82
CA SER A 107 6.83 -14.96 3.98
C SER A 107 7.55 -16.17 4.61
N SER A 108 7.83 -16.11 5.92
CA SER A 108 8.50 -17.20 6.65
C SER A 108 7.68 -18.48 6.67
N ALA A 109 8.35 -19.59 6.96
CA ALA A 109 7.72 -20.90 7.06
C ALA A 109 6.56 -20.92 8.05
N GLY A 110 5.37 -21.28 7.58
CA GLY A 110 4.12 -21.29 8.33
C GLY A 110 3.35 -19.96 8.29
N PHE A 111 3.90 -18.93 7.65
CA PHE A 111 3.28 -17.61 7.47
C PHE A 111 3.08 -17.27 5.99
N GLU A 112 3.48 -18.14 5.06
CA GLU A 112 3.30 -17.91 3.62
C GLU A 112 1.83 -17.68 3.24
N LEU A 113 1.62 -16.95 2.15
CA LEU A 113 0.31 -16.88 1.53
C LEU A 113 -0.09 -18.26 0.97
N PRO A 114 -1.39 -18.64 1.06
CA PRO A 114 -1.90 -19.85 0.43
C PRO A 114 -1.71 -19.86 -1.09
N ASP A 115 -1.78 -21.05 -1.69
CA ASP A 115 -1.77 -21.21 -3.14
C ASP A 115 -2.94 -20.47 -3.81
N GLY A 116 -2.67 -19.87 -4.98
CA GLY A 116 -3.65 -19.09 -5.74
C GLY A 116 -3.86 -17.66 -5.21
N GLU A 117 -3.36 -17.34 -4.03
CA GLU A 117 -3.39 -15.99 -3.46
C GLU A 117 -2.13 -15.19 -3.84
N GLY A 118 -2.19 -13.88 -3.66
CA GLY A 118 -1.06 -13.02 -4.01
C GLY A 118 -1.22 -11.62 -3.43
N VAL A 119 -0.84 -10.62 -4.22
CA VAL A 119 -0.81 -9.21 -3.80
C VAL A 119 -2.15 -8.72 -3.23
N GLY A 120 -3.29 -9.21 -3.74
CA GLY A 120 -4.61 -8.88 -3.22
C GLY A 120 -4.80 -9.30 -1.76
N LEU A 121 -4.41 -10.52 -1.41
CA LEU A 121 -4.45 -11.01 -0.03
C LEU A 121 -3.44 -10.28 0.86
N ALA A 122 -2.22 -10.03 0.36
CA ALA A 122 -1.22 -9.25 1.10
C ALA A 122 -1.77 -7.87 1.51
N ARG A 123 -2.39 -7.14 0.57
CA ARG A 123 -3.05 -5.85 0.88
C ARG A 123 -4.17 -6.02 1.91
N LYS A 124 -5.01 -7.04 1.74
CA LYS A 124 -6.11 -7.33 2.67
C LYS A 124 -5.59 -7.60 4.09
N ILE A 125 -4.53 -8.40 4.23
CA ILE A 125 -3.88 -8.68 5.52
C ILE A 125 -3.44 -7.38 6.19
N GLY A 126 -2.73 -6.52 5.47
CA GLY A 126 -2.27 -5.23 5.99
C GLY A 126 -3.43 -4.34 6.44
N PHE A 127 -4.48 -4.22 5.63
CA PHE A 127 -5.65 -3.41 5.97
C PHE A 127 -6.41 -3.96 7.19
N ASP A 128 -6.73 -5.25 7.19
CA ASP A 128 -7.51 -5.89 8.24
C ASP A 128 -6.83 -5.77 9.60
N LEU A 129 -5.50 -6.00 9.65
CA LEU A 129 -4.73 -5.86 10.89
C LEU A 129 -4.62 -4.39 11.33
N ALA A 130 -4.52 -3.44 10.39
CA ALA A 130 -4.41 -2.02 10.70
C ALA A 130 -5.71 -1.38 11.18
N MET A 131 -6.88 -1.95 10.86
CA MET A 131 -8.20 -1.37 11.19
C MET A 131 -8.36 -1.04 12.69
N GLN A 132 -7.77 -1.84 13.58
CA GLN A 132 -7.85 -1.63 15.03
C GLN A 132 -7.00 -0.44 15.52
N ARG A 133 -6.09 0.07 14.67
CA ARG A 133 -5.18 1.18 14.97
C ARG A 133 -5.67 2.52 14.42
N LEU A 134 -6.75 2.54 13.64
CA LEU A 134 -7.31 3.75 13.04
C LEU A 134 -8.15 4.57 14.04
N ASP A 135 -8.15 5.90 13.91
CA ASP A 135 -9.05 6.79 14.67
C ASP A 135 -10.42 6.90 14.00
N TRP A 136 -11.33 6.09 14.50
CA TRP A 136 -12.73 6.08 14.08
C TRP A 136 -13.57 7.25 14.60
N ARG A 137 -12.99 8.23 15.32
CA ARG A 137 -13.67 9.51 15.57
C ARG A 137 -13.73 10.37 14.31
N GLY A 138 -12.78 10.19 13.39
CA GLY A 138 -12.78 10.78 12.07
C GLY A 138 -13.29 9.81 11.00
N ASP A 139 -12.87 10.05 9.76
CA ASP A 139 -13.10 9.16 8.63
C ASP A 139 -11.74 8.66 8.10
N PRO A 140 -11.21 7.58 8.69
CA PRO A 140 -9.86 7.15 8.40
C PRO A 140 -9.73 6.58 7.00
N LEU A 141 -8.55 6.75 6.41
CA LEU A 141 -8.27 6.34 5.03
C LEU A 141 -7.48 5.03 4.98
N CYS A 142 -7.73 4.23 3.96
CA CYS A 142 -6.96 3.05 3.59
C CYS A 142 -6.34 3.29 2.22
N ALA A 143 -5.03 3.35 2.13
CA ALA A 143 -4.30 3.45 0.86
C ALA A 143 -3.36 2.27 0.69
N SER A 144 -3.05 1.94 -0.56
CA SER A 144 -2.01 0.98 -0.90
C SER A 144 -1.22 1.48 -2.10
N LEU A 145 0.08 1.24 -2.08
CA LEU A 145 1.00 1.44 -3.19
C LEU A 145 1.94 0.24 -3.30
N ASP A 146 2.57 0.07 -4.45
CA ASP A 146 3.56 -0.98 -4.67
C ASP A 146 4.91 -0.64 -4.00
N ALA A 147 5.71 -1.65 -3.70
CA ALA A 147 6.97 -1.50 -2.96
C ALA A 147 8.07 -0.76 -3.75
N ASP A 148 7.90 -0.60 -5.06
CA ASP A 148 8.81 0.11 -5.97
C ASP A 148 8.31 1.50 -6.37
N THR A 149 7.24 1.98 -5.74
CA THR A 149 6.59 3.26 -6.05
C THR A 149 7.14 4.40 -5.19
N LEU A 150 7.77 5.38 -5.83
CA LEU A 150 8.14 6.64 -5.17
C LEU A 150 6.94 7.58 -5.03
N THR A 151 6.86 8.29 -3.91
CA THR A 151 5.82 9.30 -3.66
C THR A 151 6.38 10.72 -3.69
N ASP A 152 5.58 11.66 -4.21
CA ASP A 152 5.86 13.09 -4.08
C ASP A 152 5.76 13.54 -2.61
N GLY A 153 6.47 14.63 -2.27
CA GLY A 153 6.55 15.16 -0.89
C GLY A 153 5.23 15.72 -0.32
N ASN A 154 4.12 15.58 -1.02
CA ASN A 154 2.78 15.97 -0.59
C ASN A 154 1.77 14.81 -0.62
N TYR A 155 2.22 13.56 -0.75
CA TYR A 155 1.36 12.38 -0.88
C TYR A 155 0.28 12.28 0.21
N PHE A 156 0.66 12.33 1.48
CA PHE A 156 -0.30 12.25 2.60
C PHE A 156 -1.25 13.45 2.65
N GLU A 157 -0.74 14.64 2.34
CA GLU A 157 -1.55 15.87 2.25
C GLU A 157 -2.60 15.76 1.14
N ALA A 158 -2.18 15.29 -0.05
CA ALA A 158 -3.04 15.13 -1.21
C ALA A 158 -4.17 14.12 -0.94
N LEU A 159 -3.86 12.99 -0.29
CA LEU A 159 -4.88 12.01 0.13
C LEU A 159 -5.91 12.65 1.05
N LYS A 160 -5.48 13.31 2.13
CA LYS A 160 -6.41 13.97 3.06
C LYS A 160 -7.22 15.06 2.36
N ALA A 161 -6.57 15.91 1.56
CA ALA A 161 -7.23 17.00 0.85
C ALA A 161 -8.30 16.49 -0.14
N HIS A 162 -8.02 15.40 -0.86
CA HIS A 162 -8.97 14.78 -1.79
C HIS A 162 -10.22 14.29 -1.05
N PHE A 163 -10.08 13.44 -0.03
CA PHE A 163 -11.22 12.89 0.70
C PHE A 163 -11.93 13.91 1.60
N CYS A 164 -11.32 15.05 1.93
CA CYS A 164 -12.03 16.17 2.54
C CYS A 164 -12.94 16.93 1.55
N ARG A 165 -12.63 16.90 0.25
CA ARG A 165 -13.35 17.67 -0.79
C ARG A 165 -14.33 16.84 -1.61
N CYS A 166 -14.16 15.53 -1.67
CA CYS A 166 -14.96 14.64 -2.50
C CYS A 166 -15.70 13.62 -1.65
N THR A 167 -16.95 13.28 -1.98
CA THR A 167 -17.72 12.23 -1.29
C THR A 167 -17.44 10.81 -1.81
N SER A 168 -16.50 10.66 -2.74
CA SER A 168 -16.12 9.37 -3.33
C SER A 168 -15.69 8.38 -2.24
N ALA A 169 -16.09 7.12 -2.44
CA ALA A 169 -15.70 6.02 -1.56
C ALA A 169 -14.23 5.61 -1.77
N GLY A 170 -13.73 5.77 -3.00
CA GLY A 170 -12.35 5.46 -3.38
C GLY A 170 -11.82 6.37 -4.47
N ALA A 171 -10.50 6.31 -4.66
CA ALA A 171 -9.73 7.06 -5.62
C ALA A 171 -8.54 6.22 -6.11
N VAL A 172 -8.14 6.45 -7.36
CA VAL A 172 -6.87 5.98 -7.92
C VAL A 172 -5.91 7.17 -7.93
N VAL A 173 -4.68 6.95 -7.50
CA VAL A 173 -3.66 8.00 -7.45
C VAL A 173 -3.02 8.13 -8.83
N PRO A 174 -2.86 9.36 -9.38
CA PRO A 174 -2.12 9.58 -10.61
C PRO A 174 -0.71 9.00 -10.51
N PHE A 175 -0.22 8.39 -11.58
CA PHE A 175 1.06 7.70 -11.59
C PHE A 175 1.90 8.08 -12.81
N ARG A 176 3.21 7.82 -12.66
CA ARG A 176 4.19 7.78 -13.73
C ARG A 176 5.23 6.71 -13.39
N HIS A 177 5.46 5.79 -14.29
CA HIS A 177 6.47 4.76 -14.17
C HIS A 177 7.87 5.39 -14.18
N ARG A 178 8.78 4.76 -13.44
CA ARG A 178 10.20 5.13 -13.45
C ARG A 178 10.79 4.83 -14.83
N ARG A 179 11.86 5.54 -15.19
CA ARG A 179 12.58 5.24 -16.42
C ARG A 179 13.15 3.82 -16.38
N GLY A 180 13.15 3.16 -17.54
CA GLY A 180 13.73 1.84 -17.70
C GLY A 180 15.25 1.86 -17.45
N ALA A 181 15.79 0.75 -16.97
CA ALA A 181 17.23 0.60 -16.79
C ALA A 181 18.01 0.54 -18.12
N THR A 182 17.32 0.19 -19.21
CA THR A 182 17.85 0.20 -20.58
C THR A 182 16.92 1.01 -21.48
N LEU A 183 17.41 1.38 -22.66
CA LEU A 183 16.60 2.09 -23.66
C LEU A 183 15.37 1.27 -24.05
N GLU A 184 15.53 -0.04 -24.26
CA GLU A 184 14.44 -0.95 -24.64
C GLU A 184 13.36 -1.03 -23.55
N LEU A 185 13.76 -1.07 -22.28
CA LEU A 185 12.83 -1.04 -21.15
C LEU A 185 12.11 0.31 -21.06
N ASP A 186 12.83 1.42 -21.28
CA ASP A 186 12.25 2.77 -21.23
C ASP A 186 11.24 3.00 -22.36
N GLU A 187 11.53 2.50 -23.56
CA GLU A 187 10.61 2.50 -24.70
C GLU A 187 9.38 1.63 -24.41
N ALA A 188 9.56 0.44 -23.84
CA ALA A 188 8.44 -0.43 -23.46
C ALA A 188 7.53 0.23 -22.41
N ILE A 189 8.12 0.85 -21.38
CA ILE A 189 7.39 1.61 -20.36
C ILE A 189 6.64 2.78 -21.01
N THR A 190 7.28 3.52 -21.91
CA THR A 190 6.66 4.64 -22.61
C THR A 190 5.46 4.19 -23.44
N HIS A 191 5.58 3.10 -24.21
CA HIS A 191 4.46 2.53 -24.98
C HIS A 191 3.31 2.10 -24.06
N TYR A 192 3.63 1.48 -22.92
CA TYR A 192 2.62 1.08 -21.93
C TYR A 192 1.88 2.28 -21.34
N GLU A 193 2.59 3.35 -20.96
CA GLU A 193 1.96 4.58 -20.47
C GLU A 193 1.07 5.25 -21.52
N LEU A 194 1.56 5.32 -22.77
CA LEU A 194 0.78 5.87 -23.88
C LEU A 194 -0.50 5.08 -24.12
N TYR A 195 -0.43 3.75 -24.06
CA TYR A 195 -1.60 2.89 -24.16
C TYR A 195 -2.64 3.20 -23.07
N LEU A 196 -2.22 3.25 -21.80
CA LEU A 196 -3.13 3.53 -20.68
C LEU A 196 -3.77 4.92 -20.79
N ARG A 197 -2.99 5.95 -21.13
CA ARG A 197 -3.49 7.32 -21.28
C ARG A 197 -4.40 7.45 -22.50
N HIS A 198 -4.06 6.81 -23.61
CA HIS A 198 -4.88 6.82 -24.82
C HIS A 198 -6.22 6.12 -24.59
N TYR A 199 -6.24 5.03 -23.82
CA TYR A 199 -7.48 4.35 -23.44
C TYR A 199 -8.43 5.29 -22.68
N VAL A 200 -7.92 5.99 -21.65
CA VAL A 200 -8.72 6.97 -20.89
C VAL A 200 -9.19 8.12 -21.78
N LEU A 201 -8.32 8.67 -22.63
CA LEU A 201 -8.68 9.72 -23.57
C LEU A 201 -9.79 9.29 -24.55
N GLY A 202 -9.76 8.05 -25.03
CA GLY A 202 -10.82 7.48 -25.85
C GLY A 202 -12.17 7.43 -25.13
N LEU A 203 -12.15 7.08 -23.84
CA LEU A 203 -13.34 7.10 -22.99
C LEU A 203 -13.87 8.53 -22.76
N GLU A 204 -12.98 9.51 -22.57
CA GLU A 204 -13.36 10.92 -22.44
C GLU A 204 -14.03 11.43 -23.73
N LEU A 205 -13.44 11.13 -24.89
CA LEU A 205 -14.00 11.51 -26.20
C LEU A 205 -15.37 10.87 -26.43
N ALA A 206 -15.57 9.64 -25.96
CA ALA A 206 -16.84 8.93 -25.98
C ALA A 206 -17.84 9.42 -24.91
N ARG A 207 -17.46 10.40 -24.06
CA ARG A 207 -18.24 10.89 -22.92
C ARG A 207 -18.65 9.79 -21.94
N SER A 208 -17.81 8.78 -21.79
CA SER A 208 -18.03 7.70 -20.82
C SER A 208 -17.92 8.24 -19.40
N PRO A 209 -18.84 7.87 -18.49
CA PRO A 209 -18.69 8.20 -17.06
C PRO A 209 -17.53 7.44 -16.39
N TYR A 210 -16.92 6.47 -17.09
CA TYR A 210 -15.80 5.66 -16.61
C TYR A 210 -14.45 6.11 -17.16
N ALA A 211 -14.35 7.36 -17.64
CA ALA A 211 -13.14 7.92 -18.22
C ALA A 211 -12.10 8.30 -17.14
N TYR A 212 -11.59 7.29 -16.45
CA TYR A 212 -10.53 7.41 -15.45
C TYR A 212 -9.64 6.16 -15.48
N HIS A 213 -8.42 6.27 -14.95
CA HIS A 213 -7.53 5.13 -14.84
C HIS A 213 -8.12 4.11 -13.86
N THR A 214 -8.44 2.92 -14.35
CA THR A 214 -8.97 1.80 -13.56
C THR A 214 -7.85 0.90 -13.01
N ILE A 215 -6.63 1.08 -13.51
CA ILE A 215 -5.41 0.38 -13.10
C ILE A 215 -4.35 1.45 -12.80
N GLY A 216 -3.71 1.34 -11.64
CA GLY A 216 -2.60 2.18 -11.22
C GLY A 216 -1.90 1.59 -10.01
N SER A 217 -0.63 1.95 -9.81
CA SER A 217 0.23 1.43 -8.74
C SER A 217 -0.24 1.82 -7.34
N ALA A 218 -1.14 2.80 -7.22
CA ALA A 218 -1.65 3.24 -5.93
C ALA A 218 -3.15 3.54 -5.95
N LEU A 219 -3.82 3.10 -4.89
CA LEU A 219 -5.24 3.28 -4.64
C LEU A 219 -5.48 3.79 -3.22
N ALA A 220 -6.61 4.45 -3.01
CA ALA A 220 -7.05 4.86 -1.69
C ALA A 220 -8.58 4.77 -1.57
N CYS A 221 -9.07 4.48 -0.37
CA CYS A 221 -10.48 4.48 -0.04
C CYS A 221 -10.72 4.95 1.40
N ARG A 222 -11.96 5.30 1.70
CA ARG A 222 -12.42 5.47 3.08
C ARG A 222 -12.49 4.10 3.73
N ALA A 223 -12.02 3.99 4.97
CA ALA A 223 -11.98 2.69 5.66
C ALA A 223 -13.38 2.12 5.97
N LEU A 224 -14.43 2.96 5.94
CA LEU A 224 -15.83 2.55 6.13
C LEU A 224 -16.54 2.13 4.84
N ALA A 225 -15.95 2.40 3.67
CA ALA A 225 -16.56 2.15 2.36
C ALA A 225 -16.89 0.67 2.09
#